data_AF-A0A926E9J4-F1
#
_entry.id   AF-A0A926E9J4-F1
#
_cell.length_a   1.000
_cell.length_b   1.000
_cell.length_c   1.000
_cell.angle_alpha   90.00
_cell.angle_beta   90.00
_cell.angle_gamma   90.00
#
_symmetry.space_group_name_H-M   'P 1'
#
loop_
_entity.id
_entity.type
_entity.pdbx_description
1 polymer ?
#
loop_
_entity_poly.entity_id
_entity_poly.type
_entity_poly.pdbx_seq_one_letter_code
_entity_poly.pdbx_strand_id
1 'polypeptide(L)'
;MKIEVRSGKTNFSMPVPLAMADMAIKAMPETVFAKVRKKLGHPYDTLFTKEIISLMFRECRDIFQQNKGLEIIHAEGRGGTYISVIL
;
A
#
# COMPACT_ATOMS: atom_id res chain seq x y z
N MET A 1 -8.49 5.94 5.87
CA MET A 1 -7.73 5.02 5.03
C MET A 1 -8.21 3.59 5.30
N LYS A 2 -8.31 2.78 4.26
CA LYS A 2 -8.45 1.33 4.36
C LYS A 2 -7.41 0.65 3.48
N ILE A 3 -6.91 -0.48 3.97
CA ILE A 3 -6.11 -1.40 3.17
C ILE A 3 -7.04 -2.56 2.80
N GLU A 4 -7.25 -2.75 1.50
CA GLU A 4 -7.98 -3.89 0.97
C GLU A 4 -7.02 -4.87 0.31
N VAL A 5 -7.15 -6.13 0.69
CA VAL A 5 -6.43 -7.25 0.09
C VAL A 5 -7.48 -8.27 -0.36
N ARG A 6 -7.56 -8.49 -1.67
CA ARG A 6 -8.32 -9.61 -2.23
C ARG A 6 -7.36 -10.62 -2.82
N SER A 7 -7.52 -11.90 -2.46
CA SER A 7 -6.79 -13.00 -3.08
C SER A 7 -7.56 -14.32 -2.97
N GLY A 8 -8.06 -14.83 -4.10
CA GLY A 8 -8.84 -16.06 -4.15
C GLY A 8 -10.10 -15.96 -3.27
N LYS A 9 -10.19 -16.80 -2.23
CA LYS A 9 -11.28 -16.77 -1.23
C LYS A 9 -11.04 -15.77 -0.08
N THR A 10 -9.89 -15.11 -0.05
CA THR A 10 -9.52 -14.19 1.03
C THR A 10 -9.90 -12.78 0.64
N ASN A 11 -10.84 -12.19 1.38
CA ASN A 11 -11.17 -10.78 1.31
C ASN A 11 -10.87 -10.17 2.67
N PHE A 12 -9.83 -9.35 2.73
CA PHE A 12 -9.41 -8.65 3.93
C PHE A 12 -9.56 -7.15 3.68
N SER A 13 -10.29 -6.47 4.57
CA SER A 13 -10.43 -5.02 4.56
C SER A 13 -10.17 -4.54 5.97
N MET A 14 -9.11 -3.76 6.15
CA MET A 14 -8.73 -3.22 7.44
C MET A 14 -8.79 -1.70 7.39
N PRO A 15 -9.65 -1.05 8.21
CA PRO A 15 -9.56 0.38 8.41
C PRO A 15 -8.25 0.66 9.14
N VAL A 16 -7.41 1.50 8.53
CA VAL A 16 -6.15 1.96 9.13
C VAL A 16 -6.32 3.45 9.41
N PRO A 17 -6.31 3.88 10.68
CA PRO A 17 -6.22 5.29 10.99
C PRO A 17 -5.00 5.86 10.28
N LEU A 18 -5.14 6.98 9.59
CA LEU A 18 -4.01 7.59 8.87
C LEU A 18 -2.83 7.89 9.82
N ALA A 19 -3.13 8.14 11.09
CA ALA A 19 -2.16 8.27 12.17
C ALA A 19 -1.27 7.04 12.40
N MET A 20 -1.76 5.86 12.05
CA MET A 20 -1.08 4.58 12.20
C MET A 20 -0.57 4.03 10.87
N ALA A 21 -0.74 4.76 9.75
CA ALA A 21 -0.31 4.30 8.43
C ALA A 21 1.19 3.96 8.40
N ASP A 22 2.03 4.84 8.95
CA ASP A 22 3.48 4.60 9.05
C ASP A 22 3.82 3.33 9.84
N MET A 23 3.15 3.13 10.99
CA MET A 23 3.34 1.95 11.81
C MET A 23 2.87 0.68 11.09
N ALA A 24 1.74 0.73 10.38
CA ALA A 24 1.22 -0.39 9.60
C ALA A 24 2.18 -0.78 8.48
N ILE A 25 2.73 0.18 7.74
CA ILE A 25 3.74 -0.04 6.69
C ILE A 25 5.00 -0.65 7.30
N LYS A 26 5.45 -0.14 8.46
CA LYS A 26 6.60 -0.67 9.19
C LYS A 26 6.38 -2.10 9.71
N ALA A 27 5.15 -2.50 10.00
CA ALA A 27 4.82 -3.85 10.41
C ALA A 27 4.70 -4.84 9.23
N MET A 28 4.57 -4.35 7.99
CA MET A 28 4.42 -5.23 6.83
C MET A 28 5.71 -6.04 6.55
N PRO A 29 5.57 -7.34 6.22
CA PRO A 29 6.70 -8.18 5.82
C PRO A 29 7.33 -7.71 4.50
N GLU A 30 8.66 -7.81 4.39
CA GLU A 30 9.40 -7.42 3.18
C GLU A 30 8.96 -8.19 1.93
N THR A 31 8.45 -9.41 2.11
CA THR A 31 7.90 -10.25 1.03
C THR A 31 6.75 -9.59 0.27
N VAL A 32 6.01 -8.67 0.91
CA VAL A 32 4.93 -7.91 0.26
C VAL A 32 5.53 -6.92 -0.74
N PHE A 33 6.50 -6.12 -0.29
CA PHE A 33 7.19 -5.13 -1.13
C PHE A 33 7.97 -5.81 -2.26
N ALA A 34 8.64 -6.94 -1.98
CA ALA A 34 9.34 -7.72 -3.00
C ALA A 34 8.43 -8.22 -4.13
N LYS A 35 7.21 -8.65 -3.81
CA LYS A 35 6.21 -9.07 -4.81
C LYS A 35 5.77 -7.90 -5.69
N VAL A 36 5.61 -6.70 -5.11
CA VAL A 36 5.23 -5.50 -5.87
C VAL A 36 6.39 -5.01 -6.73
N ARG A 37 7.61 -4.94 -6.20
CA ARG A 37 8.83 -4.61 -6.95
C ARG A 37 8.99 -5.48 -8.19
N LYS A 38 8.80 -6.80 -8.03
CA LYS A 38 8.86 -7.76 -9.15
C LYS A 38 7.83 -7.46 -10.25
N LYS A 39 6.67 -6.91 -9.91
CA LYS A 39 5.65 -6.51 -10.90
C LYS A 39 5.95 -5.17 -11.56
N LEU A 40 6.44 -4.20 -10.78
CA LEU A 40 6.80 -2.88 -11.29
C LEU A 40 7.94 -2.96 -12.30
N GLY A 41 8.94 -3.81 -12.01
CA GLY A 41 10.13 -3.93 -12.85
C GLY A 41 11.00 -2.66 -12.84
N HIS A 42 12.12 -2.74 -13.55
CA HIS A 42 13.08 -1.64 -13.60
C HIS A 42 12.52 -0.44 -14.40
N PRO A 43 12.74 0.82 -13.98
CA PRO A 43 13.50 1.28 -12.80
C PRO A 43 12.69 1.46 -11.52
N TYR A 44 11.39 1.25 -11.58
CA TYR A 44 10.47 1.60 -10.50
C TYR A 44 10.54 0.64 -9.31
N ASP A 45 11.05 -0.57 -9.52
CA ASP A 45 11.37 -1.52 -8.46
C ASP A 45 12.33 -0.93 -7.41
N THR A 46 13.31 -0.13 -7.84
CA THR A 46 14.26 0.53 -6.92
C THR A 46 13.62 1.59 -6.03
N LEU A 47 12.49 2.17 -6.47
CA LEU A 47 11.77 3.23 -5.76
C LEU A 47 10.72 2.67 -4.79
N PHE A 48 10.36 1.40 -4.92
CA PHE A 48 9.32 0.77 -4.11
C PHE A 48 9.93 0.06 -2.89
N THR A 49 10.49 0.87 -1.99
CA THR A 49 11.03 0.43 -0.69
C THR A 49 10.12 0.81 0.46
N LYS A 50 10.24 0.07 1.56
CA LYS A 50 9.48 0.31 2.78
C LYS A 50 9.75 1.71 3.35
N GLU A 51 10.99 2.15 3.25
CA GLU A 51 11.47 3.46 3.70
C GLU A 51 10.87 4.59 2.88
N ILE A 52 10.87 4.47 1.55
CA ILE A 52 10.27 5.48 0.66
C ILE A 52 8.76 5.57 0.91
N ILE A 53 8.08 4.44 1.03
CA ILE A 53 6.64 4.42 1.26
C ILE A 53 6.32 5.01 2.64
N SER A 54 7.06 4.64 3.68
CA SER A 54 6.95 5.22 5.04
C SER A 54 7.16 6.74 5.03
N LEU A 55 8.19 7.23 4.33
CA LEU A 55 8.46 8.65 4.18
C LEU A 55 7.29 9.38 3.51
N MET A 56 6.79 8.86 2.38
CA MET A 56 5.63 9.43 1.69
C MET A 56 4.40 9.53 2.60
N PHE A 57 4.14 8.49 3.40
CA PHE A 57 3.02 8.51 4.35
C PHE A 57 3.17 9.48 5.51
N ARG A 58 4.40 9.78 5.92
CA ARG A 58 4.67 10.76 6.96
C ARG A 58 4.56 12.19 6.43
N GLU A 59 5.22 12.48 5.31
CA GLU A 59 5.33 13.84 4.78
C GLU A 59 4.05 14.29 4.05
N CYS A 60 3.32 13.38 3.40
CA CYS A 60 2.09 13.72 2.68
C CYS A 60 0.81 13.51 3.51
N ARG A 61 0.93 13.37 4.84
CA ARG A 61 -0.21 13.05 5.71
C ARG A 61 -1.34 14.08 5.59
N ASP A 62 -1.02 15.35 5.48
CA ASP A 62 -2.00 16.43 5.42
C ASP A 62 -2.77 16.39 4.10
N ILE A 63 -2.06 16.14 3.00
CA ILE A 63 -2.64 15.88 1.67
C ILE A 63 -3.58 14.68 1.74
N PHE A 64 -3.17 13.62 2.44
CA PHE A 64 -3.98 12.43 2.58
C PHE A 64 -5.24 12.61 3.44
N GLN A 65 -5.21 13.50 4.45
CA GLN A 65 -6.42 13.84 5.22
C GLN A 65 -7.46 14.60 4.40
N GLN A 66 -7.00 15.42 3.45
CA GLN A 66 -7.86 16.24 2.59
C GLN A 66 -8.47 15.43 1.44
N ASN A 67 -7.83 14.34 1.01
CA ASN A 67 -8.23 13.53 -0.14
C ASN A 67 -8.82 12.17 0.28
N LYS A 68 -9.82 12.17 1.18
CA LYS A 68 -10.50 10.93 1.60
C LYS A 68 -11.18 10.23 0.43
N GLY A 69 -11.04 8.91 0.34
CA GLY A 69 -11.59 8.08 -0.73
C GLY A 69 -10.69 7.95 -1.96
N LEU A 70 -9.56 8.65 -2.03
CA LEU A 70 -8.60 8.52 -3.13
C LEU A 70 -7.83 7.20 -3.02
N GLU A 71 -7.83 6.42 -4.10
CA GLU A 71 -6.98 5.23 -4.23
C GLU A 71 -5.56 5.66 -4.64
N ILE A 72 -4.59 5.42 -3.76
CA ILE A 72 -3.19 5.85 -3.98
C ILE A 72 -2.24 4.70 -4.32
N ILE A 73 -2.66 3.46 -4.06
CA ILE A 73 -1.94 2.26 -4.48
C ILE A 73 -2.97 1.27 -4.99
N HIS A 74 -2.81 0.83 -6.24
CA HIS A 74 -3.56 -0.28 -6.82
C HIS A 74 -2.56 -1.26 -7.45
N ALA A 75 -2.42 -2.45 -6.86
CA ALA A 75 -1.52 -3.48 -7.35
C ALA A 75 -2.28 -4.78 -7.63
N GLU A 76 -2.61 -5.02 -8.89
CA GLU A 76 -3.32 -6.22 -9.33
C GLU A 76 -2.35 -7.33 -9.77
N GLY A 77 -2.70 -8.59 -9.50
CA GLY A 77 -2.00 -9.80 -9.91
C GLY A 77 -2.93 -10.77 -10.62
N ARG A 78 -2.36 -11.81 -11.24
CA ARG A 78 -3.15 -12.82 -11.97
C ARG A 78 -4.23 -13.43 -11.08
N GLY A 79 -5.42 -13.63 -11.65
CA GLY A 79 -6.55 -14.28 -10.98
C GLY A 79 -7.35 -13.36 -10.04
N GLY A 80 -7.40 -12.05 -10.30
CA GLY A 80 -8.22 -11.10 -9.54
C GLY A 80 -7.70 -10.79 -8.12
N THR A 81 -6.42 -11.09 -7.86
CA THR A 81 -5.77 -10.74 -6.60
C THR A 81 -5.32 -9.29 -6.66
N TYR A 82 -5.79 -8.44 -5.76
CA TYR A 82 -5.34 -7.05 -5.71
C TYR A 82 -5.08 -6.56 -4.28
N ILE A 83 -4.18 -5.59 -4.17
CA ILE A 83 -3.97 -4.78 -2.97
C ILE A 83 -4.33 -3.35 -3.34
N SER A 84 -5.24 -2.76 -2.58
CA SER A 84 -5.67 -1.37 -2.74
C SER A 84 -5.46 -0.61 -1.43
N VAL A 85 -4.87 0.58 -1.52
CA VAL A 85 -4.77 1.53 -0.40
C VAL A 85 -5.58 2.76 -0.74
N ILE A 86 -6.69 2.92 -0.02
CA ILE A 86 -7.64 4.01 -0.20
C ILE A 86 -7.55 4.91 1.03
N LEU A 87 -7.46 6.23 0.83
CA LEU A 87 -7.31 7.23 1.88
C LEU A 87 -8.56 7.49 2.70
#